data_AF-A0A2K1FQT2-F1
#
_entry.id   AF-A0A2K1FQT2-F1
#
_cell.length_a   1.000
_cell.length_b   1.000
_cell.length_c   1.000
_cell.angle_alpha   90.00
_cell.angle_beta   90.00
_cell.angle_gamma   90.00
#
_symmetry.space_group_name_H-M   'P 1'
#
loop_
_entity.id
_entity.type
_entity.pdbx_description
1 polymer ?
#
loop_
_entity_poly.entity_id
_entity_poly.type
_entity_poly.pdbx_seq_one_letter_code
_entity_poly.pdbx_strand_id
1 'polypeptide(L)'
;MLNPAMGTGYGSFSLKDSELNGLQNYIYVLYPKQDVDIERNVFRNSGGFTVGVSNGKTVNIKNNVFIDQTTYFAVENLVVYDTAKLLVQYNSFLSTDKVALALAYQATDVAMIADHNWFGTVDPAIINAMVMDRNDSLNYTGFISVDPILTAPDPNTPSMLSVSVDSAIVDEGSVGANPFTFTVTRTGDSSGVSTVAYTVVGSGSAAANPADFVGNAFPSGVVHFAAGESSKTVTIQIAGDIDYEPDETFSIVLSSPVQAALERSSVNVVIRNDDVQPTPPVETTPTPQPPADNPHVGAAPLLERYVDGRADRVTASVYEGPVTYLQWQHLGDERGEVIAGSSGNDFINLFGGDDAASGGDGDDVLDGGTGSNFLSGGSGQDTFFVDGRGGGVTWSTVTDLEKGEWATIWGFREGVSKLTWQDMSGTDGFKGATAFCDLDGNGSIDAAMTFAGVAVSALMSASWTMGDSPYLAITLK
;
A
#
# COMPACT_ATOMS: atom_id res chain seq x y z
N MET A 1 -36.94 19.83 -4.40
CA MET A 1 -36.41 20.89 -5.29
C MET A 1 -37.39 22.05 -5.35
N LEU A 2 -37.04 23.20 -4.78
CA LEU A 2 -37.58 24.50 -5.17
C LEU A 2 -36.84 24.92 -6.45
N ASN A 3 -37.28 24.40 -7.60
CA ASN A 3 -36.71 24.75 -8.91
C ASN A 3 -37.45 25.98 -9.48
N PRO A 4 -36.76 27.06 -9.88
CA PRO A 4 -37.38 28.28 -10.41
C PRO A 4 -37.87 28.19 -11.87
N ALA A 5 -37.82 27.04 -12.52
CA ALA A 5 -38.35 26.90 -13.88
C ALA A 5 -39.90 26.77 -13.90
N MET A 6 -40.55 27.92 -14.10
CA MET A 6 -41.96 28.11 -14.51
C MET A 6 -43.08 27.85 -13.48
N GLY A 7 -42.79 28.18 -12.23
CA GLY A 7 -43.78 28.45 -11.18
C GLY A 7 -43.06 28.77 -9.88
N THR A 8 -42.97 30.04 -9.48
CA THR A 8 -42.26 30.44 -8.27
C THR A 8 -42.99 29.89 -7.03
N GLY A 9 -42.46 28.80 -6.48
CA GLY A 9 -42.87 28.29 -5.18
C GLY A 9 -42.30 29.18 -4.07
N TYR A 10 -43.13 30.04 -3.50
CA TYR A 10 -42.81 30.79 -2.28
C TYR A 10 -43.28 30.00 -1.05
N GLY A 11 -42.36 29.62 -0.17
CA GLY A 11 -42.63 28.80 1.01
C GLY A 11 -41.49 28.80 2.03
N SER A 12 -41.69 28.10 3.13
CA SER A 12 -40.69 27.88 4.18
C SER A 12 -40.62 26.39 4.48
N PHE A 13 -39.46 25.91 4.93
CA PHE A 13 -39.30 24.57 5.47
C PHE A 13 -38.46 24.64 6.75
N SER A 14 -38.55 23.60 7.57
CA SER A 14 -37.57 23.35 8.63
C SER A 14 -36.92 22.01 8.35
N LEU A 15 -35.61 21.94 8.57
CA LEU A 15 -34.78 20.76 8.38
C LEU A 15 -33.99 20.57 9.66
N LYS A 16 -34.29 19.51 10.41
CA LYS A 16 -33.63 19.24 11.68
C LYS A 16 -33.22 17.80 11.79
N ASP A 17 -32.11 17.55 12.49
CA ASP A 17 -31.67 16.20 12.89
C ASP A 17 -31.58 15.22 11.70
N SER A 18 -31.12 15.71 10.54
CA SER A 18 -31.11 14.98 9.28
C SER A 18 -29.71 14.88 8.67
N GLU A 19 -29.45 13.82 7.90
CA GLU A 19 -28.26 13.71 7.06
C GLU A 19 -28.63 13.92 5.58
N LEU A 20 -27.87 14.79 4.92
CA LEU A 20 -27.93 15.02 3.49
C LEU A 20 -26.59 14.59 2.89
N ASN A 21 -26.66 13.64 1.96
CA ASN A 21 -25.49 13.03 1.36
C ASN A 21 -25.62 13.00 -0.17
N GLY A 22 -24.57 13.43 -0.88
CA GLY A 22 -24.48 13.34 -2.34
C GLY A 22 -25.27 14.41 -3.12
N LEU A 23 -25.75 15.47 -2.46
CA LEU A 23 -26.51 16.52 -3.13
C LEU A 23 -25.59 17.37 -4.02
N GLN A 24 -25.71 17.29 -5.35
CA GLN A 24 -24.74 17.97 -6.21
C GLN A 24 -24.94 19.49 -6.37
N ASN A 25 -26.11 20.02 -6.02
CA ASN A 25 -26.50 21.42 -6.28
C ASN A 25 -26.85 22.17 -4.99
N TYR A 26 -26.86 23.51 -5.08
CA TYR A 26 -27.33 24.37 -3.99
C TYR A 26 -28.79 24.12 -3.61
N ILE A 27 -29.08 24.25 -2.32
CA ILE A 27 -30.44 24.42 -1.80
C ILE A 27 -30.76 25.91 -1.78
N TYR A 28 -31.77 26.30 -2.57
CA TYR A 28 -32.23 27.67 -2.64
C TYR A 28 -33.28 27.95 -1.56
N VAL A 29 -32.98 28.89 -0.66
CA VAL A 29 -33.91 29.40 0.36
C VAL A 29 -34.24 30.84 0.02
N LEU A 30 -35.21 31.05 -0.87
CA LEU A 30 -35.53 32.36 -1.44
C LEU A 30 -36.89 32.87 -0.96
N TYR A 31 -36.88 34.02 -0.31
CA TYR A 31 -38.02 34.82 0.16
C TYR A 31 -39.05 33.97 0.92
N PRO A 32 -38.64 33.37 2.05
CA PRO A 32 -39.51 32.47 2.79
C PRO A 32 -40.72 33.21 3.39
N LYS A 33 -41.84 32.52 3.54
CA LYS A 33 -43.10 33.10 4.07
C LYS A 33 -43.14 33.15 5.60
N GLN A 34 -42.32 32.33 6.24
CA GLN A 34 -42.08 32.20 7.67
C GLN A 34 -40.58 32.02 7.91
N ASP A 35 -40.16 32.08 9.16
CA ASP A 35 -38.78 31.77 9.52
C ASP A 35 -38.43 30.33 9.10
N VAL A 36 -37.15 30.12 8.79
CA VAL A 36 -36.61 28.82 8.34
C VAL A 36 -35.56 28.39 9.34
N ASP A 37 -35.70 27.18 9.87
CA ASP A 37 -34.75 26.59 10.81
C ASP A 37 -34.10 25.36 10.19
N ILE A 38 -32.78 25.44 9.99
CA ILE A 38 -31.90 24.39 9.51
C ILE A 38 -30.94 24.08 10.65
N GLU A 39 -31.22 23.02 11.40
CA GLU A 39 -30.60 22.78 12.70
C GLU A 39 -30.12 21.35 12.91
N ARG A 40 -28.92 21.14 13.44
CA ARG A 40 -28.40 19.80 13.79
C ARG A 40 -28.42 18.80 12.63
N ASN A 41 -28.11 19.27 11.42
CA ASN A 41 -27.99 18.40 10.25
C ASN A 41 -26.54 18.12 9.91
N VAL A 42 -26.31 17.04 9.17
CA VAL A 42 -25.02 16.70 8.57
C VAL A 42 -25.13 16.81 7.06
N PHE A 43 -24.36 17.72 6.46
CA PHE A 43 -24.21 17.88 5.02
C PHE A 43 -22.88 17.27 4.61
N ARG A 44 -22.92 16.09 4.00
CA ARG A 44 -21.75 15.36 3.50
C ARG A 44 -21.78 15.30 1.99
N ASN A 45 -20.67 15.57 1.32
CA ASN A 45 -20.60 15.44 -0.15
C ASN A 45 -21.81 16.11 -0.83
N SER A 46 -22.18 17.28 -0.30
CA SER A 46 -23.45 17.93 -0.58
C SER A 46 -23.26 19.41 -0.84
N GLY A 47 -24.12 19.96 -1.68
CA GLY A 47 -24.16 21.37 -2.00
C GLY A 47 -24.66 22.18 -0.82
N GLY A 48 -24.19 23.43 -0.77
CA GLY A 48 -24.55 24.39 0.25
C GLY A 48 -25.91 25.03 0.06
N PHE A 49 -26.10 26.18 0.70
CA PHE A 49 -27.29 27.00 0.64
C PHE A 49 -27.02 28.30 -0.10
N THR A 50 -27.98 28.72 -0.93
CA THR A 50 -28.07 30.11 -1.38
C THR A 50 -29.33 30.72 -0.79
N VAL A 51 -29.16 31.77 0.00
CA VAL A 51 -30.23 32.36 0.80
C VAL A 51 -30.57 33.77 0.32
N GLY A 52 -31.86 34.02 0.10
CA GLY A 52 -32.40 35.36 -0.08
C GLY A 52 -33.58 35.55 0.88
N VAL A 53 -33.58 36.57 1.73
CA VAL A 53 -34.62 36.75 2.76
C VAL A 53 -35.09 38.20 2.84
N SER A 54 -36.36 38.40 3.16
CA SER A 54 -37.01 39.71 3.19
C SER A 54 -38.18 39.72 4.18
N ASN A 55 -38.88 40.86 4.29
CA ASN A 55 -40.12 41.02 5.09
C ASN A 55 -39.96 40.63 6.57
N GLY A 56 -38.81 40.97 7.17
CA GLY A 56 -38.52 40.71 8.58
C GLY A 56 -38.38 39.23 8.96
N LYS A 57 -38.20 38.33 7.98
CA LYS A 57 -38.00 36.89 8.23
C LYS A 57 -36.57 36.56 8.58
N THR A 58 -36.39 35.46 9.30
CA THR A 58 -35.09 34.94 9.69
C THR A 58 -34.86 33.56 9.06
N VAL A 59 -33.68 33.36 8.49
CA VAL A 59 -33.16 32.02 8.17
C VAL A 59 -32.07 31.69 9.19
N ASN A 60 -32.33 30.66 10.01
CA ASN A 60 -31.42 30.13 11.01
C ASN A 60 -30.73 28.89 10.46
N ILE A 61 -29.41 28.94 10.31
CA ILE A 61 -28.56 27.79 10.01
C ILE A 61 -27.68 27.58 11.24
N LYS A 62 -28.07 26.63 12.10
CA LYS A 62 -27.44 26.46 13.42
C LYS A 62 -27.04 25.04 13.75
N ASN A 63 -25.93 24.86 14.46
CA ASN A 63 -25.53 23.54 14.95
C ASN A 63 -25.38 22.47 13.85
N ASN A 64 -25.11 22.83 12.59
CA ASN A 64 -24.95 21.86 11.52
C ASN A 64 -23.49 21.48 11.31
N VAL A 65 -23.24 20.37 10.62
CA VAL A 65 -21.92 19.94 10.17
C VAL A 65 -21.88 19.99 8.64
N PHE A 66 -20.87 20.65 8.07
CA PHE A 66 -20.59 20.70 6.64
C PHE A 66 -19.25 20.01 6.36
N ILE A 67 -19.29 18.95 5.55
CA ILE A 67 -18.15 18.12 5.14
C ILE A 67 -18.20 17.88 3.63
N ASP A 68 -17.05 18.00 3.00
CA ASP A 68 -16.78 17.71 1.58
C ASP A 68 -17.81 18.35 0.66
N GLN A 69 -18.10 19.63 0.85
CA GLN A 69 -19.10 20.31 0.03
C GLN A 69 -18.78 20.20 -1.48
N THR A 70 -19.80 19.94 -2.29
CA THR A 70 -19.65 19.78 -3.76
C THR A 70 -19.75 21.10 -4.51
N THR A 71 -20.13 22.16 -3.81
CA THR A 71 -20.33 23.50 -4.35
C THR A 71 -19.25 24.47 -3.89
N TYR A 72 -19.23 25.67 -4.46
CA TYR A 72 -18.20 26.65 -4.17
C TYR A 72 -18.19 27.10 -2.71
N PHE A 73 -19.38 27.29 -2.13
CA PHE A 73 -19.58 27.63 -0.72
C PHE A 73 -20.57 26.71 0.00
N ALA A 74 -20.52 26.65 1.34
CA ALA A 74 -21.53 26.00 2.17
C ALA A 74 -22.76 26.90 2.39
N VAL A 75 -22.57 28.20 2.57
CA VAL A 75 -23.67 29.17 2.69
C VAL A 75 -23.31 30.46 1.97
N GLU A 76 -24.14 30.85 1.01
CA GLU A 76 -24.13 32.17 0.39
C GLU A 76 -25.35 32.97 0.79
N ASN A 77 -25.11 34.25 1.05
CA ASN A 77 -26.16 35.25 1.10
C ASN A 77 -26.31 35.98 -0.24
N LEU A 78 -27.44 35.75 -0.91
CA LEU A 78 -27.81 36.47 -2.13
C LEU A 78 -28.35 37.86 -1.81
N VAL A 79 -29.23 37.96 -0.80
CA VAL A 79 -29.82 39.24 -0.37
C VAL A 79 -30.57 39.14 0.96
N VAL A 80 -30.50 40.18 1.78
CA VAL A 80 -31.24 40.36 3.04
C VAL A 80 -31.85 41.76 3.08
N TYR A 81 -33.16 41.85 2.85
CA TYR A 81 -33.86 43.14 2.81
C TYR A 81 -34.51 43.53 4.14
N ASP A 82 -34.65 44.83 4.36
CA ASP A 82 -35.43 45.42 5.45
C ASP A 82 -34.92 44.93 6.83
N THR A 83 -35.81 44.42 7.69
CA THR A 83 -35.48 43.89 9.02
C THR A 83 -35.15 42.39 9.03
N ALA A 84 -35.02 41.76 7.85
CA ALA A 84 -34.72 40.33 7.73
C ALA A 84 -33.31 39.97 8.19
N LYS A 85 -33.08 38.68 8.48
CA LYS A 85 -31.80 38.19 9.00
C LYS A 85 -31.41 36.83 8.42
N LEU A 86 -30.12 36.65 8.19
CA LEU A 86 -29.49 35.34 7.98
C LEU A 86 -28.51 35.11 9.13
N LEU A 87 -28.81 34.11 9.96
CA LEU A 87 -28.00 33.71 11.12
C LEU A 87 -27.36 32.36 10.84
N VAL A 88 -26.03 32.32 10.79
CA VAL A 88 -25.24 31.11 10.55
C VAL A 88 -24.35 30.89 11.77
N GLN A 89 -24.82 30.21 12.82
CA GLN A 89 -24.13 30.19 14.12
C GLN A 89 -23.93 28.76 14.63
N TYR A 90 -22.86 28.49 15.39
CA TYR A 90 -22.62 27.18 16.02
C TYR A 90 -22.46 26.01 15.04
N ASN A 91 -22.20 26.27 13.76
CA ASN A 91 -21.96 25.23 12.77
C ASN A 91 -20.48 24.80 12.78
N SER A 92 -20.22 23.60 12.27
CA SER A 92 -18.88 23.08 11.98
C SER A 92 -18.66 23.00 10.47
N PHE A 93 -17.68 23.74 9.95
CA PHE A 93 -17.24 23.70 8.56
C PHE A 93 -15.90 22.99 8.49
N LEU A 94 -15.86 21.74 8.02
CA LEU A 94 -14.68 20.89 8.15
C LEU A 94 -13.86 20.77 6.86
N SER A 95 -14.38 21.27 5.73
CA SER A 95 -13.63 21.39 4.48
C SER A 95 -12.79 22.67 4.46
N THR A 96 -11.65 22.63 5.15
CA THR A 96 -10.75 23.80 5.31
C THR A 96 -10.14 24.31 4.02
N ASP A 97 -10.19 23.52 2.94
CA ASP A 97 -9.73 23.89 1.59
C ASP A 97 -10.81 24.58 0.74
N LYS A 98 -12.02 24.79 1.28
CA LYS A 98 -13.18 25.36 0.58
C LYS A 98 -13.69 26.63 1.26
N VAL A 99 -14.44 27.42 0.51
CA VAL A 99 -15.16 28.57 1.06
C VAL A 99 -16.32 28.06 1.91
N ALA A 100 -16.40 28.39 3.19
CA ALA A 100 -17.57 28.10 4.01
C ALA A 100 -18.69 29.11 3.73
N LEU A 101 -18.35 30.40 3.75
CA LEU A 101 -19.32 31.49 3.81
C LEU A 101 -19.06 32.51 2.70
N ALA A 102 -20.10 32.96 2.00
CA ALA A 102 -19.97 33.96 0.94
C ALA A 102 -21.11 34.99 0.97
N LEU A 103 -20.79 36.21 0.55
CA LEU A 103 -21.80 37.17 0.10
C LEU A 103 -21.88 37.13 -1.43
N ALA A 104 -23.06 37.36 -2.01
CA ALA A 104 -23.19 37.38 -3.46
C ALA A 104 -22.42 38.56 -4.09
N TYR A 105 -21.72 38.26 -5.17
CA TYR A 105 -20.87 39.20 -5.90
C TYR A 105 -21.70 40.34 -6.51
N GLN A 106 -21.30 41.60 -6.25
CA GLN A 106 -21.97 42.82 -6.73
C GLN A 106 -23.44 43.00 -6.31
N ALA A 107 -23.95 42.19 -5.39
CA ALA A 107 -25.29 42.36 -4.83
C ALA A 107 -25.32 43.52 -3.83
N THR A 108 -26.43 44.27 -3.79
CA THR A 108 -26.72 45.23 -2.72
C THR A 108 -27.52 44.54 -1.62
N ASP A 109 -27.45 45.05 -0.39
CA ASP A 109 -28.22 44.55 0.76
C ASP A 109 -27.88 43.11 1.16
N VAL A 110 -26.59 42.74 1.10
CA VAL A 110 -26.08 41.47 1.61
C VAL A 110 -25.47 41.66 3.00
N ALA A 111 -25.97 40.90 3.98
CA ALA A 111 -25.48 40.88 5.36
C ALA A 111 -25.71 39.50 6.00
N MET A 112 -24.69 38.94 6.65
CA MET A 112 -24.76 37.65 7.34
C MET A 112 -24.14 37.79 8.74
N ILE A 113 -24.82 37.26 9.76
CA ILE A 113 -24.26 37.10 11.10
C ILE A 113 -23.80 35.66 11.21
N ALA A 114 -22.49 35.46 11.25
CA ALA A 114 -21.86 34.15 11.18
C ALA A 114 -20.91 33.86 12.35
N ASP A 115 -21.26 34.34 13.54
CA ASP A 115 -20.45 34.14 14.74
C ASP A 115 -20.61 32.74 15.36
N HIS A 116 -19.71 32.40 16.28
CA HIS A 116 -19.65 31.13 17.00
C HIS A 116 -19.61 29.90 16.10
N ASN A 117 -18.97 29.94 14.94
CA ASN A 117 -18.75 28.73 14.14
C ASN A 117 -17.38 28.11 14.39
N TRP A 118 -17.28 26.80 14.20
CA TRP A 118 -16.02 26.07 14.11
C TRP A 118 -15.65 25.88 12.64
N PHE A 119 -14.45 26.28 12.24
CA PHE A 119 -13.99 26.23 10.84
C PHE A 119 -13.05 25.05 10.57
N GLY A 120 -13.06 24.01 11.41
CA GLY A 120 -12.14 22.88 11.28
C GLY A 120 -10.69 23.18 11.66
N THR A 121 -10.37 24.44 11.97
CA THR A 121 -9.04 24.93 12.32
C THR A 121 -9.12 26.19 13.16
N VAL A 122 -8.02 26.52 13.86
CA VAL A 122 -7.80 27.81 14.54
C VAL A 122 -6.84 28.73 13.78
N ASP A 123 -6.37 28.31 12.60
CA ASP A 123 -5.48 29.11 11.77
C ASP A 123 -6.25 30.28 11.12
N PRO A 124 -5.94 31.55 11.47
CA PRO A 124 -6.66 32.70 10.97
C PRO A 124 -6.51 32.90 9.45
N ALA A 125 -5.40 32.46 8.84
CA ALA A 125 -5.21 32.58 7.40
C ALA A 125 -6.13 31.62 6.63
N ILE A 126 -6.27 30.39 7.12
CA ILE A 126 -7.20 29.42 6.57
C ILE A 126 -8.64 29.91 6.78
N ILE A 127 -8.98 30.34 7.99
CA ILE A 127 -10.33 30.87 8.28
C ILE A 127 -10.67 32.06 7.38
N ASN A 128 -9.74 33.00 7.17
CA ASN A 128 -9.96 34.12 6.26
C ASN A 128 -10.21 33.65 4.83
N ALA A 129 -9.49 32.63 4.34
CA ALA A 129 -9.73 32.07 3.00
C ALA A 129 -11.08 31.32 2.87
N MET A 130 -11.65 30.86 3.99
CA MET A 130 -12.97 30.21 4.03
C MET A 130 -14.14 31.21 3.99
N VAL A 131 -13.88 32.51 4.12
CA VAL A 131 -14.90 33.56 4.12
C VAL A 131 -14.69 34.41 2.87
N MET A 132 -15.75 34.68 2.12
CA MET A 132 -15.70 35.56 0.95
C MET A 132 -16.61 36.77 1.16
N ASP A 133 -15.98 37.89 1.48
CA ASP A 133 -16.65 39.17 1.68
C ASP A 133 -15.82 40.36 1.19
N ARG A 134 -16.17 41.56 1.64
CA ARG A 134 -15.48 42.80 1.24
C ARG A 134 -14.02 42.87 1.68
N ASN A 135 -13.58 42.08 2.66
CA ASN A 135 -12.18 41.97 3.05
C ASN A 135 -11.34 41.35 1.93
N ASP A 136 -11.91 40.42 1.14
CA ASP A 136 -11.20 39.72 0.06
C ASP A 136 -11.33 40.43 -1.29
N SER A 137 -12.46 41.10 -1.55
CA SER A 137 -12.68 41.84 -2.80
C SER A 137 -13.59 43.05 -2.63
N LEU A 138 -13.18 44.19 -3.20
CA LEU A 138 -14.01 45.41 -3.27
C LEU A 138 -15.32 45.25 -4.05
N ASN A 139 -15.48 44.15 -4.79
CA ASN A 139 -16.71 43.83 -5.52
C ASN A 139 -17.80 43.21 -4.64
N TYR A 140 -17.47 42.80 -3.42
CA TYR A 140 -18.45 42.48 -2.39
C TYR A 140 -18.82 43.75 -1.62
N THR A 141 -20.11 43.96 -1.37
CA THR A 141 -20.60 45.24 -0.83
C THR A 141 -20.60 45.27 0.70
N GLY A 142 -20.64 44.11 1.37
CA GLY A 142 -20.72 43.98 2.84
C GLY A 142 -19.62 43.12 3.47
N PHE A 143 -19.60 43.06 4.80
CA PHE A 143 -18.71 42.22 5.60
C PHE A 143 -19.51 41.09 6.29
N ILE A 144 -18.87 39.95 6.51
CA ILE A 144 -19.40 38.83 7.29
C ILE A 144 -18.81 38.91 8.70
N SER A 145 -19.68 38.98 9.71
CA SER A 145 -19.24 38.94 11.12
C SER A 145 -19.05 37.49 11.57
N VAL A 146 -17.80 37.04 11.70
CA VAL A 146 -17.48 35.67 12.16
C VAL A 146 -17.08 35.57 13.63
N ASP A 147 -16.84 36.69 14.31
CA ASP A 147 -16.39 36.71 15.69
C ASP A 147 -17.55 36.61 16.71
N PRO A 148 -17.38 35.80 17.78
CA PRO A 148 -16.21 34.98 18.08
C PRO A 148 -16.16 33.68 17.28
N ILE A 149 -14.96 33.24 16.88
CA ILE A 149 -14.73 31.93 16.26
C ILE A 149 -14.56 30.86 17.36
N LEU A 150 -15.15 29.67 17.20
CA LEU A 150 -14.96 28.56 18.13
C LEU A 150 -13.59 27.90 17.94
N THR A 151 -13.09 27.20 18.96
CA THR A 151 -11.84 26.41 18.90
C THR A 151 -12.07 24.90 18.77
N ALA A 152 -13.32 24.47 18.81
CA ALA A 152 -13.78 23.10 18.63
C ALA A 152 -15.27 23.13 18.22
N PRO A 153 -15.82 22.02 17.68
CA PRO A 153 -17.25 21.92 17.40
C PRO A 153 -18.12 22.28 18.62
N ASP A 154 -19.23 22.99 18.40
CA ASP A 154 -20.20 23.26 19.46
C ASP A 154 -20.79 21.92 19.99
N PRO A 155 -20.97 21.74 21.31
CA PRO A 155 -21.53 20.51 21.86
C PRO A 155 -22.95 20.15 21.38
N ASN A 156 -23.68 21.08 20.76
CA ASN A 156 -25.00 20.83 20.20
C ASN A 156 -24.97 20.43 18.72
N THR A 157 -23.80 20.42 18.07
CA THR A 157 -23.65 19.88 16.71
C THR A 157 -23.79 18.35 16.71
N PRO A 158 -24.27 17.73 15.61
CA PRO A 158 -24.31 16.29 15.48
C PRO A 158 -22.98 15.62 15.79
N SER A 159 -23.05 14.46 16.45
CA SER A 159 -21.87 13.68 16.81
C SER A 159 -21.05 13.30 15.58
N MET A 160 -19.74 13.45 15.64
CA MET A 160 -18.81 13.09 14.57
C MET A 160 -17.72 12.15 15.09
N LEU A 161 -17.33 11.19 14.26
CA LEU A 161 -16.31 10.19 14.58
C LEU A 161 -15.16 10.26 13.59
N SER A 162 -13.93 10.27 14.11
CA SER A 162 -12.70 10.28 13.31
C SER A 162 -11.70 9.24 13.80
N VAL A 163 -10.86 8.71 12.91
CA VAL A 163 -9.72 7.84 13.25
C VAL A 163 -8.39 8.57 13.10
N SER A 164 -7.48 8.36 14.05
CA SER A 164 -6.11 8.86 14.03
C SER A 164 -5.13 7.85 14.61
N VAL A 165 -3.85 8.04 14.30
CA VAL A 165 -2.71 7.27 14.84
C VAL A 165 -1.64 8.23 15.29
N ASP A 166 -0.88 7.87 16.32
CA ASP A 166 0.25 8.68 16.80
C ASP A 166 1.46 8.54 15.86
N SER A 167 1.64 7.35 15.29
CA SER A 167 2.63 7.03 14.25
C SER A 167 1.94 6.30 13.11
N ALA A 168 2.25 6.68 11.87
CA ALA A 168 1.79 5.99 10.66
C ALA A 168 2.76 4.88 10.21
N ILE A 169 3.70 4.50 11.08
CA ILE A 169 4.67 3.42 10.86
C ILE A 169 4.71 2.55 12.12
N VAL A 170 4.69 1.24 11.93
CA VAL A 170 4.90 0.21 12.95
C VAL A 170 5.97 -0.76 12.45
N ASP A 171 6.84 -1.22 13.35
CA ASP A 171 7.81 -2.26 13.02
C ASP A 171 7.14 -3.64 13.11
N GLU A 172 7.41 -4.47 12.12
CA GLU A 172 6.90 -5.85 12.03
C GLU A 172 7.36 -6.70 13.20
N GLY A 173 8.67 -6.65 13.49
CA GLY A 173 9.35 -7.32 14.57
C GLY A 173 9.71 -8.76 14.23
N SER A 174 10.85 -9.23 14.73
CA SER A 174 11.36 -10.54 14.31
C SER A 174 10.60 -11.78 14.82
N VAL A 175 9.71 -11.64 15.81
CA VAL A 175 8.89 -12.74 16.36
C VAL A 175 7.67 -12.24 17.13
N GLY A 176 6.54 -12.94 16.99
CA GLY A 176 5.43 -12.86 17.94
C GLY A 176 4.39 -11.81 17.57
N ALA A 177 3.91 -11.05 18.56
CA ALA A 177 2.79 -10.13 18.40
C ALA A 177 3.21 -8.70 18.79
N ASN A 178 3.23 -7.81 17.81
CA ASN A 178 3.56 -6.41 17.98
C ASN A 178 2.29 -5.54 18.08
N PRO A 179 2.02 -4.90 19.22
CA PRO A 179 0.81 -4.12 19.41
C PRO A 179 0.88 -2.79 18.66
N PHE A 180 -0.09 -2.56 17.78
CA PHE A 180 -0.32 -1.25 17.16
C PHE A 180 -1.63 -0.65 17.67
N THR A 181 -1.61 0.65 18.00
CA THR A 181 -2.79 1.35 18.52
C THR A 181 -3.25 2.47 17.61
N PHE A 182 -4.56 2.56 17.41
CA PHE A 182 -5.21 3.73 16.82
C PHE A 182 -6.28 4.29 17.76
N THR A 183 -6.59 5.56 17.59
CA THR A 183 -7.60 6.27 18.39
C THR A 183 -8.79 6.61 17.52
N VAL A 184 -9.98 6.31 18.01
CA VAL A 184 -11.24 6.84 17.48
C VAL A 184 -11.69 7.98 18.38
N THR A 185 -11.90 9.15 17.81
CA THR A 185 -12.30 10.38 18.53
C THR A 185 -13.75 10.72 18.22
N ARG A 186 -14.49 11.19 19.22
CA ARG A 186 -15.86 11.69 19.11
C ARG A 186 -15.91 13.18 19.44
N THR A 187 -16.47 13.98 18.53
CA THR A 187 -16.69 15.43 18.69
C THR A 187 -18.16 15.79 18.50
N GLY A 188 -18.55 17.02 18.82
CA GLY A 188 -19.94 17.47 18.83
C GLY A 188 -20.74 16.89 20.02
N ASP A 189 -22.00 16.54 19.77
CA ASP A 189 -22.88 15.97 20.80
C ASP A 189 -22.37 14.61 21.27
N SER A 190 -22.12 14.53 22.57
CA SER A 190 -21.67 13.33 23.29
C SER A 190 -22.69 12.88 24.34
N SER A 191 -23.86 13.51 24.43
CA SER A 191 -24.87 13.22 25.46
C SER A 191 -25.49 11.82 25.32
N GLY A 192 -25.47 11.26 24.11
CA GLY A 192 -25.97 9.93 23.79
C GLY A 192 -24.87 8.87 23.65
N VAL A 193 -25.30 7.64 23.31
CA VAL A 193 -24.40 6.57 22.87
C VAL A 193 -24.16 6.67 21.38
N SER A 194 -22.98 6.27 20.91
CA SER A 194 -22.68 6.11 19.48
C SER A 194 -21.78 4.91 19.24
N THR A 195 -21.82 4.36 18.02
CA THR A 195 -20.95 3.25 17.63
C THR A 195 -20.39 3.45 16.24
N VAL A 196 -19.26 2.83 15.95
CA VAL A 196 -18.69 2.75 14.60
C VAL A 196 -17.94 1.44 14.43
N ALA A 197 -18.11 0.78 13.29
CA ALA A 197 -17.33 -0.39 12.94
C ALA A 197 -15.96 0.03 12.38
N TYR A 198 -14.93 -0.79 12.58
CA TYR A 198 -13.65 -0.64 11.90
C TYR A 198 -13.26 -1.95 11.20
N THR A 199 -12.56 -1.81 10.08
CA THR A 199 -11.93 -2.91 9.34
C THR A 199 -10.52 -2.50 8.95
N VAL A 200 -9.56 -3.39 9.13
CA VAL A 200 -8.22 -3.29 8.55
C VAL A 200 -8.24 -3.94 7.17
N VAL A 201 -7.56 -3.33 6.20
CA VAL A 201 -7.42 -3.87 4.84
C VAL A 201 -6.04 -3.52 4.30
N GLY A 202 -5.44 -4.41 3.50
CA GLY A 202 -4.24 -4.10 2.72
C GLY A 202 -4.47 -2.92 1.77
N SER A 203 -3.44 -2.08 1.57
CA SER A 203 -3.52 -0.89 0.72
C SER A 203 -2.19 -0.59 0.03
N GLY A 204 -2.22 0.16 -1.08
CA GLY A 204 -1.00 0.47 -1.83
C GLY A 204 -0.53 -0.68 -2.74
N SER A 205 0.69 -0.57 -3.25
CA SER A 205 1.29 -1.54 -4.18
C SER A 205 1.92 -2.76 -3.48
N ALA A 206 2.48 -2.55 -2.29
CA ALA A 206 2.88 -3.59 -1.35
C ALA A 206 1.83 -3.62 -0.24
N ALA A 207 0.73 -4.32 -0.49
CA ALA A 207 -0.43 -4.31 0.38
C ALA A 207 -0.30 -5.43 1.40
N ALA A 208 -0.34 -5.06 2.68
CA ALA A 208 -0.40 -6.00 3.79
C ALA A 208 -1.53 -7.02 3.58
N ASN A 209 -1.27 -8.27 3.92
CA ASN A 209 -2.15 -9.40 3.76
C ASN A 209 -2.56 -9.98 5.15
N PRO A 210 -3.40 -11.02 5.20
CA PRO A 210 -3.81 -11.60 6.48
C PRO A 210 -2.66 -12.15 7.35
N ALA A 211 -1.55 -12.58 6.77
CA ALA A 211 -0.43 -13.21 7.47
C ALA A 211 0.30 -12.24 8.42
N ASP A 212 0.43 -10.97 8.02
CA ASP A 212 1.08 -9.90 8.79
C ASP A 212 0.25 -9.44 10.02
N PHE A 213 -0.89 -10.10 10.27
CA PHE A 213 -1.70 -9.91 11.46
C PHE A 213 -1.87 -11.21 12.24
N VAL A 214 -1.79 -11.10 13.57
CA VAL A 214 -1.98 -12.25 14.45
C VAL A 214 -3.36 -12.87 14.24
N GLY A 215 -3.37 -14.17 13.94
CA GLY A 215 -4.59 -14.92 13.62
C GLY A 215 -4.82 -15.15 12.13
N ASN A 216 -3.88 -14.74 11.28
CA ASN A 216 -3.93 -14.91 9.82
C ASN A 216 -5.24 -14.36 9.21
N ALA A 217 -5.64 -13.17 9.66
CA ALA A 217 -6.90 -12.52 9.32
C ALA A 217 -6.81 -11.01 9.55
N PHE A 218 -7.42 -10.23 8.65
CA PHE A 218 -7.53 -8.79 8.85
C PHE A 218 -8.33 -8.43 10.12
N PRO A 219 -7.78 -7.62 11.03
CA PRO A 219 -8.49 -7.18 12.23
C PRO A 219 -9.76 -6.37 11.91
N SER A 220 -10.83 -6.59 12.67
CA SER A 220 -12.06 -5.81 12.58
C SER A 220 -12.82 -5.80 13.91
N GLY A 221 -13.72 -4.86 14.10
CA GLY A 221 -14.52 -4.75 15.32
C GLY A 221 -15.49 -3.57 15.34
N VAL A 222 -16.10 -3.35 16.50
CA VAL A 222 -17.01 -2.21 16.73
C VAL A 222 -16.55 -1.43 17.95
N VAL A 223 -16.40 -0.12 17.77
CA VAL A 223 -16.09 0.83 18.85
C VAL A 223 -17.39 1.38 19.41
N HIS A 224 -17.53 1.34 20.73
CA HIS A 224 -18.70 1.80 21.45
C HIS A 224 -18.37 3.02 22.31
N PHE A 225 -19.11 4.11 22.16
CA PHE A 225 -19.05 5.29 23.02
C PHE A 225 -20.28 5.33 23.91
N ALA A 226 -20.07 5.35 25.23
CA ALA A 226 -21.10 5.72 26.19
C ALA A 226 -21.33 7.24 26.19
N ALA A 227 -22.41 7.69 26.84
CA ALA A 227 -22.65 9.12 27.06
C ALA A 227 -21.44 9.78 27.75
N GLY A 228 -20.98 10.91 27.21
CA GLY A 228 -19.85 11.70 27.69
C GLY A 228 -18.46 11.23 27.26
N GLU A 229 -18.30 10.04 26.68
CA GLU A 229 -16.98 9.58 26.22
C GLU A 229 -16.54 10.27 24.92
N SER A 230 -15.31 10.78 24.84
CA SER A 230 -14.83 11.51 23.66
C SER A 230 -13.71 10.82 22.90
N SER A 231 -13.11 9.74 23.43
CA SER A 231 -12.18 8.91 22.68
C SER A 231 -12.21 7.43 23.11
N LYS A 232 -11.75 6.57 22.21
CA LYS A 232 -11.46 5.15 22.45
C LYS A 232 -10.15 4.79 21.75
N THR A 233 -9.28 4.07 22.45
CA THR A 233 -8.09 3.47 21.86
C THR A 233 -8.38 2.02 21.52
N VAL A 234 -8.01 1.60 20.32
CA VAL A 234 -8.12 0.22 19.85
C VAL A 234 -6.71 -0.31 19.57
N THR A 235 -6.46 -1.55 19.97
CA THR A 235 -5.19 -2.24 19.73
C THR A 235 -5.40 -3.38 18.75
N ILE A 236 -4.59 -3.43 17.69
CA ILE A 236 -4.42 -4.59 16.81
C ILE A 236 -3.03 -5.19 17.02
N GLN A 237 -2.81 -6.42 16.58
CA GLN A 237 -1.55 -7.14 16.74
C GLN A 237 -0.98 -7.46 15.36
N ILE A 238 0.18 -6.88 15.06
CA ILE A 238 1.01 -7.21 13.89
C ILE A 238 1.72 -8.53 14.19
N ALA A 239 1.72 -9.45 13.24
CA ALA A 239 2.47 -10.70 13.35
C ALA A 239 3.91 -10.40 12.96
N GLY A 240 4.85 -10.75 13.83
CA GLY A 240 6.27 -10.63 13.53
C GLY A 240 6.86 -11.99 13.16
N ASP A 241 7.73 -12.02 12.15
CA ASP A 241 8.51 -13.17 11.72
C ASP A 241 9.92 -12.75 11.26
N ILE A 242 10.67 -13.64 10.59
CA ILE A 242 12.08 -13.41 10.22
C ILE A 242 12.28 -13.43 8.70
N ASP A 243 11.19 -13.52 7.95
CA ASP A 243 11.22 -13.66 6.50
C ASP A 243 11.34 -12.26 5.91
N TYR A 244 12.27 -12.10 4.96
CA TYR A 244 12.47 -10.77 4.40
C TYR A 244 11.32 -10.42 3.46
N GLU A 245 10.51 -9.46 3.89
CA GLU A 245 9.42 -8.89 3.10
C GLU A 245 9.69 -7.40 2.79
N PRO A 246 9.15 -6.82 1.71
CA PRO A 246 9.22 -5.36 1.52
C PRO A 246 8.35 -4.65 2.56
N ASP A 247 8.59 -3.36 2.83
CA ASP A 247 7.65 -2.55 3.62
C ASP A 247 6.24 -2.62 3.00
N GLU A 248 5.25 -2.99 3.83
CA GLU A 248 3.87 -3.18 3.41
C GLU A 248 2.95 -2.11 4.02
N THR A 249 1.78 -1.88 3.42
CA THR A 249 0.85 -0.85 3.90
C THR A 249 -0.56 -1.41 4.11
N PHE A 250 -1.20 -1.01 5.21
CA PHE A 250 -2.63 -1.25 5.47
C PHE A 250 -3.39 0.05 5.76
N SER A 251 -4.71 0.01 5.60
CA SER A 251 -5.63 1.07 6.00
C SER A 251 -6.52 0.59 7.15
N ILE A 252 -6.74 1.47 8.14
CA ILE A 252 -7.83 1.31 9.11
C ILE A 252 -9.01 2.14 8.60
N VAL A 253 -10.13 1.47 8.32
CA VAL A 253 -11.33 2.10 7.73
C VAL A 253 -12.49 2.03 8.71
N LEU A 254 -13.05 3.18 9.08
CA LEU A 254 -14.29 3.30 9.84
C LEU A 254 -15.50 3.20 8.92
N SER A 255 -16.55 2.52 9.38
CA SER A 255 -17.79 2.34 8.63
C SER A 255 -19.01 2.18 9.55
N SER A 256 -20.20 2.29 8.95
CA SER A 256 -21.48 2.03 9.62
C SER A 256 -21.66 2.77 10.97
N PRO A 257 -21.44 4.09 11.01
CA PRO A 257 -21.64 4.83 12.26
C PRO A 257 -23.12 4.80 12.66
N VAL A 258 -23.39 4.79 13.96
CA VAL A 258 -24.74 4.87 14.52
C VAL A 258 -24.80 6.07 15.46
N GLN A 259 -25.81 6.93 15.28
CA GLN A 259 -25.98 8.19 16.02
C GLN A 259 -24.75 9.12 15.91
N ALA A 260 -24.02 9.04 14.80
CA ALA A 260 -22.88 9.89 14.47
C ALA A 260 -22.63 9.90 12.96
N ALA A 261 -21.90 10.90 12.49
CA ALA A 261 -21.34 10.98 11.15
C ALA A 261 -19.83 10.66 11.16
N LEU A 262 -19.24 10.29 10.02
CA LEU A 262 -17.79 10.08 9.90
C LEU A 262 -17.07 11.37 9.44
N GLU A 263 -16.15 11.90 10.22
CA GLU A 263 -15.30 13.02 9.78
C GLU A 263 -14.13 12.49 8.96
N ARG A 264 -13.13 11.89 9.64
CA ARG A 264 -12.03 11.19 9.01
C ARG A 264 -12.23 9.69 9.14
N SER A 265 -12.63 9.03 8.07
CA SER A 265 -12.99 7.60 8.09
C SER A 265 -11.85 6.64 7.76
N SER A 266 -10.66 7.12 7.41
CA SER A 266 -9.54 6.24 7.06
C SER A 266 -8.18 6.83 7.44
N VAL A 267 -7.23 5.94 7.74
CA VAL A 267 -5.81 6.26 7.92
C VAL A 267 -4.96 5.08 7.43
N ASN A 268 -3.87 5.39 6.71
CA ASN A 268 -2.89 4.40 6.26
C ASN A 268 -1.76 4.28 7.26
N VAL A 269 -1.22 3.07 7.38
CA VAL A 269 -0.10 2.70 8.25
C VAL A 269 0.82 1.77 7.48
N VAL A 270 2.13 2.00 7.61
CA VAL A 270 3.18 1.14 7.04
C VAL A 270 3.64 0.15 8.09
N ILE A 271 3.68 -1.13 7.74
CA ILE A 271 4.44 -2.17 8.42
C ILE A 271 5.84 -2.11 7.81
N ARG A 272 6.81 -1.67 8.63
CA ARG A 272 8.20 -1.58 8.22
C ARG A 272 8.86 -2.91 8.52
N ASN A 273 9.41 -3.53 7.48
CA ASN A 273 10.20 -4.72 7.62
C ASN A 273 11.50 -4.39 8.37
N ASP A 274 11.82 -5.15 9.40
CA ASP A 274 13.06 -5.04 10.18
C ASP A 274 14.01 -6.24 9.98
N ASP A 275 13.68 -7.16 9.08
CA ASP A 275 14.48 -8.34 8.77
C ASP A 275 15.60 -8.09 7.77
N VAL A 276 16.64 -8.91 7.91
CA VAL A 276 17.86 -8.80 7.11
C VAL A 276 17.59 -9.38 5.73
N GLN A 277 17.72 -8.55 4.70
CA GLN A 277 17.69 -9.01 3.32
C GLN A 277 18.73 -10.13 3.12
N PRO A 278 18.32 -11.32 2.65
CA PRO A 278 19.25 -12.39 2.30
C PRO A 278 20.25 -11.89 1.26
N THR A 279 21.53 -12.16 1.50
CA THR A 279 22.59 -11.86 0.54
C THR A 279 23.02 -13.14 -0.16
N PRO A 280 23.17 -13.14 -1.49
CA PRO A 280 23.73 -14.29 -2.19
C PRO A 280 25.15 -14.60 -1.64
N PRO A 281 25.57 -15.87 -1.64
CA PRO A 281 26.91 -16.25 -1.22
C PRO A 281 27.93 -15.43 -2.03
N VAL A 282 28.71 -14.61 -1.32
CA VAL A 282 29.76 -13.79 -1.94
C VAL A 282 30.89 -14.73 -2.33
N GLU A 283 31.06 -14.97 -3.62
CA GLU A 283 32.28 -15.57 -4.15
C GLU A 283 33.42 -14.58 -3.84
N THR A 284 34.21 -14.90 -2.81
CA THR A 284 35.28 -14.02 -2.34
C THR A 284 36.24 -13.75 -3.49
N THR A 285 36.57 -12.46 -3.70
CA THR A 285 37.49 -12.01 -4.73
C THR A 285 38.73 -12.92 -4.83
N PRO A 286 39.15 -13.30 -6.05
CA PRO A 286 40.26 -14.23 -6.24
C PRO A 286 41.53 -13.57 -5.70
N THR A 287 42.07 -14.10 -4.60
CA THR A 287 43.48 -13.92 -4.32
C THR A 287 44.23 -14.89 -5.26
N PRO A 288 45.23 -14.43 -6.03
CA PRO A 288 46.02 -15.33 -6.87
C PRO A 288 46.98 -16.10 -5.96
N GLN A 289 46.47 -17.13 -5.27
CA GLN A 289 47.31 -18.11 -4.60
C GLN A 289 46.56 -19.44 -4.44
N PRO A 290 47.17 -20.58 -4.79
CA PRO A 290 46.55 -21.88 -4.55
C PRO A 290 46.47 -22.11 -3.04
N PRO A 291 45.31 -22.49 -2.45
CA PRO A 291 45.33 -23.14 -1.16
C PRO A 291 45.76 -24.58 -1.41
N ALA A 292 47.05 -24.83 -1.33
CA ALA A 292 47.66 -26.17 -1.30
C ALA A 292 47.33 -26.95 0.01
N ASP A 293 46.17 -26.70 0.62
CA ASP A 293 45.72 -27.34 1.85
C ASP A 293 44.19 -27.18 2.01
N ASN A 294 43.40 -27.26 0.92
CA ASN A 294 42.03 -27.73 1.11
C ASN A 294 42.17 -29.22 1.45
N PRO A 295 41.86 -29.69 2.67
CA PRO A 295 42.02 -31.09 2.99
C PRO A 295 40.94 -31.83 2.21
N HIS A 296 41.25 -32.27 0.99
CA HIS A 296 40.45 -33.24 0.28
C HIS A 296 40.53 -34.53 1.10
N VAL A 297 39.62 -34.67 2.08
CA VAL A 297 39.60 -35.82 3.00
C VAL A 297 38.97 -37.00 2.27
N GLY A 298 39.64 -37.55 1.26
CA GLY A 298 39.13 -38.72 0.55
C GLY A 298 39.76 -38.98 -0.80
N ALA A 299 39.53 -40.20 -1.31
CA ALA A 299 39.74 -40.49 -2.71
C ALA A 299 38.65 -39.77 -3.53
N ALA A 300 39.01 -39.27 -4.73
CA ALA A 300 38.06 -38.62 -5.62
C ALA A 300 36.82 -39.51 -5.87
N PRO A 301 35.60 -38.95 -5.72
CA PRO A 301 34.38 -39.72 -5.88
C PRO A 301 34.21 -40.15 -7.34
N LEU A 302 33.50 -41.26 -7.51
CA LEU A 302 33.01 -41.72 -8.80
C LEU A 302 31.59 -41.23 -8.97
N LEU A 303 31.38 -40.35 -9.94
CA LEU A 303 30.07 -39.80 -10.29
C LEU A 303 29.39 -40.73 -11.28
N GLU A 304 28.08 -40.94 -11.10
CA GLU A 304 27.27 -41.69 -12.05
C GLU A 304 26.85 -40.77 -13.19
N ARG A 305 27.18 -41.16 -14.42
CA ARG A 305 26.89 -40.36 -15.61
C ARG A 305 26.20 -41.20 -16.67
N TYR A 306 25.26 -40.60 -17.39
CA TYR A 306 24.62 -41.19 -18.55
C TYR A 306 24.72 -40.23 -19.73
N VAL A 307 25.30 -40.71 -20.84
CA VAL A 307 25.42 -39.94 -22.09
C VAL A 307 25.02 -40.85 -23.24
N ASP A 308 24.23 -40.33 -24.18
CA ASP A 308 23.75 -41.08 -25.36
C ASP A 308 23.09 -42.43 -24.99
N GLY A 309 22.38 -42.48 -23.86
CA GLY A 309 21.69 -43.68 -23.36
C GLY A 309 22.60 -44.75 -22.74
N ARG A 310 23.87 -44.43 -22.48
CA ARG A 310 24.84 -45.34 -21.85
C ARG A 310 25.30 -44.83 -20.49
N ALA A 311 25.15 -45.68 -19.48
CA ALA A 311 25.69 -45.45 -18.15
C ALA A 311 27.22 -45.65 -18.13
N ASP A 312 27.94 -44.70 -17.56
CA ASP A 312 29.32 -44.82 -17.16
C ASP A 312 29.59 -44.18 -15.79
N ARG A 313 30.83 -44.29 -15.32
CA ARG A 313 31.29 -43.64 -14.10
C ARG A 313 32.49 -42.79 -14.42
N VAL A 314 32.44 -41.53 -14.01
CA VAL A 314 33.52 -40.56 -14.21
C VAL A 314 34.10 -40.19 -12.85
N THR A 315 35.43 -40.16 -12.74
CA THR A 315 36.07 -39.69 -11.52
C THR A 315 36.00 -38.17 -11.48
N ALA A 316 35.49 -37.60 -10.39
CA ALA A 316 35.47 -36.15 -10.20
C ALA A 316 36.91 -35.61 -10.11
N SER A 317 37.13 -34.40 -10.61
CA SER A 317 38.40 -33.70 -10.44
C SER A 317 38.37 -32.87 -9.17
N VAL A 318 39.53 -32.51 -8.62
CA VAL A 318 39.59 -31.52 -7.55
C VAL A 318 39.12 -30.16 -8.09
N TYR A 319 38.28 -29.45 -7.33
CA TYR A 319 37.93 -28.07 -7.65
C TYR A 319 39.14 -27.16 -7.39
N GLU A 320 39.57 -26.41 -8.40
CA GLU A 320 40.73 -25.50 -8.32
C GLU A 320 40.33 -24.01 -8.44
N GLY A 321 39.03 -23.71 -8.40
CA GLY A 321 38.51 -22.36 -8.55
C GLY A 321 38.49 -21.53 -7.25
N PRO A 322 37.92 -20.31 -7.31
CA PRO A 322 37.92 -19.36 -6.20
C PRO A 322 36.94 -19.70 -5.07
N VAL A 323 35.95 -20.58 -5.29
CA VAL A 323 34.96 -20.96 -4.28
C VAL A 323 35.55 -21.97 -3.30
N THR A 324 36.07 -21.48 -2.17
CA THR A 324 36.87 -22.29 -1.24
C THR A 324 36.13 -23.42 -0.52
N TYR A 325 34.80 -23.40 -0.47
CA TYR A 325 34.03 -24.49 0.14
C TYR A 325 33.81 -25.68 -0.81
N LEU A 326 33.98 -25.50 -2.13
CA LEU A 326 33.84 -26.57 -3.13
C LEU A 326 35.04 -27.51 -3.06
N GLN A 327 34.77 -28.80 -3.21
CA GLN A 327 35.74 -29.88 -3.05
C GLN A 327 36.06 -30.54 -4.39
N TRP A 328 35.02 -30.91 -5.15
CA TRP A 328 35.18 -31.59 -6.43
C TRP A 328 34.53 -30.82 -7.56
N GLN A 329 34.93 -31.14 -8.79
CA GLN A 329 34.37 -30.58 -9.99
C GLN A 329 34.11 -31.64 -11.06
N HIS A 330 33.01 -31.46 -11.78
CA HIS A 330 32.72 -32.12 -13.03
C HIS A 330 32.51 -31.07 -14.13
N LEU A 331 33.18 -31.29 -15.26
CA LEU A 331 33.04 -30.49 -16.47
C LEU A 331 32.54 -31.42 -17.58
N GLY A 332 31.33 -31.13 -18.09
CA GLY A 332 30.64 -31.88 -19.14
C GLY A 332 31.18 -31.59 -20.54
N ASP A 333 30.34 -31.74 -21.56
CA ASP A 333 30.67 -31.35 -22.93
C ASP A 333 29.50 -30.73 -23.72
N GLU A 334 29.30 -31.09 -24.99
CA GLU A 334 28.29 -30.47 -25.87
C GLU A 334 27.10 -31.42 -26.11
N ARG A 335 27.03 -32.51 -25.33
CA ARG A 335 26.05 -33.58 -25.46
C ARG A 335 25.13 -33.55 -24.25
N GLY A 336 23.90 -34.02 -24.44
CA GLY A 336 22.97 -34.24 -23.33
C GLY A 336 23.52 -35.28 -22.33
N GLU A 337 23.68 -34.83 -21.09
CA GLU A 337 24.31 -35.54 -19.98
C GLU A 337 23.34 -35.64 -18.79
N VAL A 338 23.25 -36.82 -18.19
CA VAL A 338 22.64 -36.97 -16.86
C VAL A 338 23.75 -37.28 -15.87
N ILE A 339 23.91 -36.47 -14.83
CA ILE A 339 24.92 -36.68 -13.80
C ILE A 339 24.34 -36.59 -12.39
N ALA A 340 24.83 -37.46 -11.51
CA ALA A 340 24.67 -37.32 -10.07
C ALA A 340 26.03 -36.99 -9.45
N GLY A 341 26.07 -35.90 -8.71
CA GLY A 341 27.19 -35.50 -7.88
C GLY A 341 27.41 -36.45 -6.71
N SER A 342 28.25 -36.02 -5.79
CA SER A 342 28.79 -36.79 -4.69
C SER A 342 28.03 -36.48 -3.40
N SER A 343 28.68 -36.76 -2.26
CA SER A 343 28.15 -36.41 -0.94
C SER A 343 28.93 -35.27 -0.31
N GLY A 344 29.70 -34.53 -1.11
CA GLY A 344 30.44 -33.36 -0.68
C GLY A 344 30.31 -32.28 -1.74
N ASN A 345 30.66 -31.06 -1.35
CA ASN A 345 30.43 -29.84 -2.13
C ASN A 345 31.03 -29.91 -3.55
N ASP A 346 30.18 -29.97 -4.56
CA ASP A 346 30.53 -30.20 -5.96
C ASP A 346 30.28 -28.97 -6.84
N PHE A 347 31.23 -28.70 -7.74
CA PHE A 347 31.03 -27.80 -8.88
C PHE A 347 30.68 -28.62 -10.13
N ILE A 348 29.46 -28.55 -10.61
CA ILE A 348 29.03 -29.25 -11.84
C ILE A 348 28.75 -28.21 -12.92
N ASN A 349 29.53 -28.23 -14.00
CA ASN A 349 29.27 -27.43 -15.20
C ASN A 349 29.09 -28.35 -16.40
N LEU A 350 27.92 -28.34 -17.03
CA LEU A 350 27.58 -29.25 -18.14
C LEU A 350 27.79 -28.65 -19.53
N PHE A 351 28.22 -27.39 -19.62
CA PHE A 351 28.53 -26.66 -20.84
C PHE A 351 27.39 -26.56 -21.87
N GLY A 352 27.09 -27.59 -22.65
CA GLY A 352 26.06 -27.52 -23.67
C GLY A 352 25.37 -28.85 -23.90
N GLY A 353 24.09 -28.79 -24.23
CA GLY A 353 23.27 -29.98 -24.32
C GLY A 353 21.90 -29.72 -23.71
N ASP A 354 21.06 -30.75 -23.70
CA ASP A 354 19.88 -30.75 -22.85
C ASP A 354 20.17 -31.72 -21.70
N ASP A 355 20.50 -31.17 -20.53
CA ASP A 355 21.14 -31.91 -19.46
C ASP A 355 20.25 -32.14 -18.24
N ALA A 356 20.66 -33.06 -17.36
CA ALA A 356 20.08 -33.23 -16.04
C ALA A 356 21.17 -33.44 -14.97
N ALA A 357 21.18 -32.62 -13.93
CA ALA A 357 22.14 -32.72 -12.82
C ALA A 357 21.42 -32.88 -11.48
N SER A 358 22.00 -33.68 -10.59
CA SER A 358 21.74 -33.67 -9.16
C SER A 358 23.04 -33.37 -8.43
N GLY A 359 23.06 -32.42 -7.51
CA GLY A 359 24.21 -32.10 -6.67
C GLY A 359 24.51 -33.23 -5.68
N GLY A 360 23.51 -33.65 -4.92
CA GLY A 360 23.61 -34.77 -4.00
C GLY A 360 23.54 -34.30 -2.55
N ASP A 361 24.50 -34.68 -1.72
CA ASP A 361 24.66 -34.04 -0.40
C ASP A 361 25.82 -33.04 -0.47
N GLY A 362 25.73 -31.94 0.26
CA GLY A 362 26.76 -30.90 0.29
C GLY A 362 26.21 -29.56 -0.19
N ASP A 363 27.00 -28.51 -0.05
CA ASP A 363 26.69 -27.21 -0.63
C ASP A 363 27.25 -27.20 -2.06
N ASP A 364 26.38 -27.39 -3.06
CA ASP A 364 26.77 -27.60 -4.45
C ASP A 364 26.56 -26.35 -5.33
N VAL A 365 27.32 -26.28 -6.43
CA VAL A 365 27.13 -25.26 -7.47
C VAL A 365 26.85 -25.97 -8.79
N LEU A 366 25.65 -25.77 -9.32
CA LEU A 366 25.15 -26.43 -10.52
C LEU A 366 24.96 -25.43 -11.67
N ASP A 367 25.80 -25.52 -12.69
CA ASP A 367 25.71 -24.81 -13.96
C ASP A 367 25.30 -25.78 -15.07
N GLY A 368 24.04 -25.68 -15.51
CA GLY A 368 23.55 -26.49 -16.62
C GLY A 368 24.19 -26.14 -17.96
N GLY A 369 24.87 -24.99 -18.08
CA GLY A 369 25.37 -24.51 -19.36
C GLY A 369 24.23 -24.07 -20.30
N THR A 370 24.46 -24.14 -21.60
CA THR A 370 23.49 -23.82 -22.65
C THR A 370 22.45 -24.92 -22.84
N GLY A 371 21.38 -24.64 -23.59
CA GLY A 371 20.31 -25.62 -23.88
C GLY A 371 19.25 -25.69 -22.77
N SER A 372 18.56 -26.84 -22.64
CA SER A 372 17.43 -27.03 -21.72
C SER A 372 17.74 -28.03 -20.61
N ASN A 373 17.96 -27.52 -19.40
CA ASN A 373 18.56 -28.29 -18.31
C ASN A 373 17.60 -28.53 -17.14
N PHE A 374 17.74 -29.66 -16.45
CA PHE A 374 17.05 -29.98 -15.19
C PHE A 374 18.06 -30.10 -14.06
N LEU A 375 17.95 -29.25 -13.05
CA LEU A 375 18.91 -29.17 -11.95
C LEU A 375 18.20 -29.47 -10.63
N SER A 376 18.82 -30.31 -9.81
CA SER A 376 18.35 -30.62 -8.45
C SER A 376 19.51 -30.44 -7.49
N GLY A 377 19.36 -29.61 -6.46
CA GLY A 377 20.42 -29.34 -5.49
C GLY A 377 20.68 -30.59 -4.65
N GLY A 378 19.62 -31.06 -3.98
CA GLY A 378 19.68 -32.16 -3.05
C GLY A 378 19.69 -31.65 -1.61
N SER A 379 20.63 -32.10 -0.79
CA SER A 379 20.73 -31.71 0.62
C SER A 379 21.91 -30.77 0.83
N GLY A 380 21.63 -29.52 1.22
CA GLY A 380 22.67 -28.54 1.54
C GLY A 380 22.18 -27.13 1.25
N GLN A 381 23.11 -26.20 1.08
CA GLN A 381 22.82 -24.87 0.55
C GLN A 381 23.37 -24.77 -0.87
N ASP A 382 22.52 -25.07 -1.83
CA ASP A 382 22.89 -25.17 -3.22
C ASP A 382 22.78 -23.84 -3.97
N THR A 383 23.57 -23.70 -5.02
CA THR A 383 23.53 -22.56 -5.94
C THR A 383 23.35 -23.02 -7.39
N PHE A 384 22.25 -22.64 -8.00
CA PHE A 384 21.94 -22.88 -9.41
C PHE A 384 22.38 -21.71 -10.27
N PHE A 385 23.02 -22.00 -11.39
CA PHE A 385 23.67 -21.00 -12.24
C PHE A 385 23.14 -21.09 -13.67
N VAL A 386 22.83 -19.92 -14.24
CA VAL A 386 22.54 -19.76 -15.67
C VAL A 386 23.36 -18.60 -16.22
N ASP A 387 24.15 -18.88 -17.27
CA ASP A 387 24.85 -17.86 -18.05
C ASP A 387 24.13 -17.56 -19.36
N GLY A 388 23.43 -16.43 -19.42
CA GLY A 388 22.80 -15.96 -20.66
C GLY A 388 23.72 -15.11 -21.54
N ARG A 389 25.00 -14.92 -21.17
CA ARG A 389 25.93 -14.04 -21.92
C ARG A 389 26.47 -14.68 -23.21
N GLY A 390 26.25 -15.98 -23.42
CA GLY A 390 26.75 -16.75 -24.56
C GLY A 390 26.08 -16.44 -25.91
N GLY A 391 25.01 -15.64 -25.93
CA GLY A 391 24.29 -15.23 -27.14
C GLY A 391 23.32 -16.27 -27.71
N GLY A 392 23.27 -17.47 -27.13
CA GLY A 392 22.19 -18.45 -27.31
C GLY A 392 21.17 -18.34 -26.17
N VAL A 393 19.95 -18.85 -26.40
CA VAL A 393 18.93 -18.91 -25.34
C VAL A 393 19.21 -20.11 -24.44
N THR A 394 19.29 -19.86 -23.14
CA THR A 394 19.50 -20.90 -22.12
C THR A 394 18.25 -21.08 -21.28
N TRP A 395 17.84 -22.33 -21.06
CA TRP A 395 16.72 -22.73 -20.22
C TRP A 395 17.20 -23.65 -19.10
N SER A 396 16.80 -23.39 -17.87
CA SER A 396 17.03 -24.32 -16.76
C SER A 396 15.79 -24.45 -15.90
N THR A 397 15.56 -25.66 -15.40
CA THR A 397 14.48 -26.00 -14.48
C THR A 397 15.12 -26.48 -13.18
N VAL A 398 15.02 -25.67 -12.14
CA VAL A 398 15.39 -26.05 -10.78
C VAL A 398 14.21 -26.83 -10.18
N THR A 399 14.45 -28.06 -9.75
CA THR A 399 13.37 -28.99 -9.39
C THR A 399 13.02 -28.99 -7.90
N ASP A 400 13.90 -28.46 -7.05
CA ASP A 400 13.84 -28.62 -5.60
C ASP A 400 14.37 -27.39 -4.83
N LEU A 401 14.26 -26.17 -5.37
CA LEU A 401 14.76 -24.96 -4.69
C LEU A 401 14.25 -24.87 -3.24
N GLU A 402 15.16 -24.82 -2.28
CA GLU A 402 14.90 -24.73 -0.84
C GLU A 402 15.27 -23.35 -0.25
N LYS A 403 14.80 -23.07 0.97
CA LYS A 403 15.07 -21.79 1.66
C LYS A 403 16.54 -21.73 2.07
N GLY A 404 17.23 -20.68 1.67
CA GLY A 404 18.67 -20.49 1.86
C GLY A 404 19.50 -20.80 0.62
N GLU A 405 18.93 -21.49 -0.36
CA GLU A 405 19.54 -21.74 -1.67
C GLU A 405 19.38 -20.55 -2.62
N TRP A 406 20.19 -20.53 -3.67
CA TRP A 406 20.23 -19.42 -4.61
C TRP A 406 20.17 -19.88 -6.06
N ALA A 407 19.45 -19.12 -6.87
CA ALA A 407 19.53 -19.18 -8.31
C ALA A 407 20.10 -17.86 -8.85
N THR A 408 21.05 -17.95 -9.78
CA THR A 408 21.70 -16.77 -10.36
C THR A 408 21.59 -16.77 -11.88
N ILE A 409 21.23 -15.62 -12.44
CA ILE A 409 21.19 -15.38 -13.89
C ILE A 409 22.21 -14.29 -14.23
N TRP A 410 23.33 -14.70 -14.84
CA TRP A 410 24.46 -13.82 -15.12
C TRP A 410 24.26 -13.01 -16.40
N GLY A 411 24.72 -11.76 -16.37
CA GLY A 411 24.54 -10.79 -17.45
C GLY A 411 23.33 -9.87 -17.25
N PHE A 412 22.52 -10.07 -16.21
CA PHE A 412 21.39 -9.19 -15.90
C PHE A 412 21.88 -7.82 -15.44
N ARG A 413 21.52 -6.78 -16.19
CA ARG A 413 21.94 -5.39 -15.99
C ARG A 413 20.75 -4.54 -15.64
N GLU A 414 20.76 -3.98 -14.44
CA GLU A 414 19.71 -3.06 -14.01
C GLU A 414 19.59 -1.87 -14.99
N GLY A 415 18.35 -1.54 -15.37
CA GLY A 415 18.04 -0.48 -16.34
C GLY A 415 18.27 -0.84 -17.81
N VAL A 416 18.86 -2.00 -18.13
CA VAL A 416 18.99 -2.52 -19.50
C VAL A 416 18.14 -3.77 -19.67
N SER A 417 18.34 -4.75 -18.80
CA SER A 417 17.66 -6.03 -18.84
C SER A 417 16.21 -5.91 -18.37
N LYS A 418 15.37 -6.81 -18.86
CA LYS A 418 13.96 -6.92 -18.49
C LYS A 418 13.66 -8.31 -17.96
N LEU A 419 13.16 -8.36 -16.73
CA LEU A 419 12.65 -9.56 -16.08
C LEU A 419 11.12 -9.61 -16.22
N THR A 420 10.59 -10.74 -16.64
CA THR A 420 9.15 -11.03 -16.63
C THR A 420 8.90 -12.34 -15.90
N TRP A 421 8.00 -12.32 -14.92
CA TRP A 421 7.59 -13.51 -14.19
C TRP A 421 6.31 -14.11 -14.76
N GLN A 422 6.23 -15.45 -14.78
CA GLN A 422 5.02 -16.18 -15.12
C GLN A 422 4.81 -17.34 -14.15
N ASP A 423 3.63 -17.42 -13.54
CA ASP A 423 3.22 -18.57 -12.75
C ASP A 423 2.84 -19.78 -13.62
N MET A 424 3.06 -20.98 -13.07
CA MET A 424 2.67 -22.27 -13.64
C MET A 424 3.15 -22.50 -15.07
N SER A 425 4.30 -21.92 -15.43
CA SER A 425 4.98 -22.15 -16.71
C SER A 425 5.98 -23.30 -16.59
N GLY A 426 6.62 -23.68 -17.69
CA GLY A 426 7.54 -24.82 -17.76
C GLY A 426 6.89 -26.13 -18.25
N THR A 427 7.68 -27.20 -18.22
CA THR A 427 7.31 -28.54 -18.73
C THR A 427 6.31 -29.23 -17.80
N ASP A 428 5.39 -30.02 -18.36
CA ASP A 428 4.43 -30.81 -17.58
C ASP A 428 5.15 -31.69 -16.55
N GLY A 429 4.72 -31.63 -15.29
CA GLY A 429 5.38 -32.29 -14.15
C GLY A 429 6.35 -31.40 -13.38
N PHE A 430 6.85 -30.32 -13.98
CA PHE A 430 7.80 -29.38 -13.39
C PHE A 430 7.36 -27.93 -13.55
N LYS A 431 6.04 -27.70 -13.57
CA LYS A 431 5.50 -26.36 -13.68
C LYS A 431 5.70 -25.57 -12.39
N GLY A 432 5.95 -24.27 -12.52
CA GLY A 432 6.06 -23.35 -11.39
C GLY A 432 6.35 -21.93 -11.85
N ALA A 433 6.98 -21.16 -10.99
CA ALA A 433 7.41 -19.79 -11.27
C ALA A 433 8.53 -19.81 -12.31
N THR A 434 8.36 -19.10 -13.41
CA THR A 434 9.40 -18.96 -14.44
C THR A 434 9.81 -17.50 -14.57
N ALA A 435 11.11 -17.25 -14.38
CA ALA A 435 11.77 -16.00 -14.70
C ALA A 435 12.16 -16.02 -16.18
N PHE A 436 11.65 -15.06 -16.96
CA PHE A 436 12.07 -14.81 -18.34
C PHE A 436 12.89 -13.53 -18.40
N CYS A 437 14.15 -13.63 -18.81
CA CYS A 437 15.11 -12.54 -18.84
C CYS A 437 15.50 -12.19 -20.28
N ASP A 438 15.22 -10.95 -20.66
CA ASP A 438 15.82 -10.26 -21.81
C ASP A 438 17.02 -9.47 -21.26
N LEU A 439 18.23 -9.99 -21.45
CA LEU A 439 19.45 -9.49 -20.81
C LEU A 439 20.05 -8.28 -21.54
N ASP A 440 19.80 -8.14 -22.84
CA ASP A 440 20.29 -7.02 -23.64
C ASP A 440 19.25 -5.93 -23.95
N GLY A 441 17.98 -6.17 -23.61
CA GLY A 441 16.87 -5.24 -23.80
C GLY A 441 16.33 -5.22 -25.23
N ASN A 442 16.64 -6.22 -26.06
CA ASN A 442 16.22 -6.29 -27.45
C ASN A 442 14.77 -6.77 -27.65
N GLY A 443 14.11 -7.23 -26.59
CA GLY A 443 12.74 -7.74 -26.57
C GLY A 443 12.62 -9.26 -26.74
N SER A 444 13.73 -9.98 -26.93
CA SER A 444 13.80 -11.44 -26.98
C SER A 444 14.28 -11.99 -25.64
N ILE A 445 13.88 -13.22 -25.32
CA ILE A 445 14.37 -13.88 -24.10
C ILE A 445 15.74 -14.49 -24.38
N ASP A 446 16.72 -14.14 -23.56
CA ASP A 446 18.08 -14.67 -23.61
C ASP A 446 18.29 -15.79 -22.58
N ALA A 447 17.62 -15.70 -21.43
CA ALA A 447 17.68 -16.72 -20.38
C ALA A 447 16.32 -16.93 -19.74
N ALA A 448 16.01 -18.17 -19.39
CA ALA A 448 14.85 -18.47 -18.56
C ALA A 448 15.15 -19.54 -17.53
N MET A 449 14.60 -19.34 -16.34
CA MET A 449 14.74 -20.29 -15.23
C MET A 449 13.37 -20.58 -14.62
N THR A 450 13.02 -21.87 -14.53
CA THR A 450 11.78 -22.34 -13.91
C THR A 450 12.09 -22.97 -12.56
N PHE A 451 11.30 -22.62 -11.55
CA PHE A 451 11.35 -23.17 -10.20
C PHE A 451 10.13 -24.07 -10.00
N ALA A 452 10.32 -25.38 -10.14
CA ALA A 452 9.23 -26.33 -10.15
C ALA A 452 8.45 -26.31 -8.82
N GLY A 453 7.12 -26.25 -8.89
CA GLY A 453 6.24 -26.25 -7.72
C GLY A 453 6.23 -24.95 -6.91
N VAL A 454 7.06 -23.96 -7.24
CA VAL A 454 7.14 -22.67 -6.55
C VAL A 454 6.20 -21.64 -7.20
N ALA A 455 5.52 -20.83 -6.39
CA ALA A 455 4.73 -19.70 -6.87
C ALA A 455 5.59 -18.42 -6.95
N VAL A 456 5.32 -17.53 -7.90
CA VAL A 456 6.08 -16.26 -8.04
C VAL A 456 6.06 -15.45 -6.74
N SER A 457 4.96 -15.47 -5.98
CA SER A 457 4.83 -14.75 -4.72
C SER A 457 5.73 -15.24 -3.59
N ALA A 458 6.27 -16.46 -3.70
CA ALA A 458 7.17 -17.07 -2.72
C ALA A 458 8.65 -16.76 -3.00
N LEU A 459 8.96 -16.12 -4.13
CA LEU A 459 10.33 -15.77 -4.52
C LEU A 459 10.60 -14.30 -4.26
N MET A 460 11.87 -14.00 -3.98
CA MET A 460 12.43 -12.67 -4.08
C MET A 460 13.54 -12.66 -5.14
N SER A 461 13.78 -11.50 -5.74
CA SER A 461 14.88 -11.32 -6.67
C SER A 461 15.53 -9.95 -6.53
N ALA A 462 16.85 -9.89 -6.60
CA ALA A 462 17.62 -8.65 -6.51
C ALA A 462 18.77 -8.66 -7.51
N SER A 463 19.07 -7.49 -8.07
CA SER A 463 20.24 -7.30 -8.94
C SER A 463 21.48 -7.10 -8.07
N TRP A 464 22.55 -7.81 -8.41
CA TRP A 464 23.84 -7.72 -7.73
C TRP A 464 24.96 -7.55 -8.75
N THR A 465 26.16 -7.23 -8.27
CA THR A 465 27.35 -7.13 -9.11
C THR A 465 28.54 -7.73 -8.37
N MET A 466 29.24 -8.64 -9.03
CA MET A 466 30.49 -9.19 -8.55
C MET A 466 31.64 -8.71 -9.44
N GLY A 467 32.53 -7.89 -8.89
CA GLY A 467 33.52 -7.19 -9.69
C GLY A 467 32.84 -6.32 -10.76
N ASP A 468 33.07 -6.62 -12.03
CA ASP A 468 32.43 -5.95 -13.18
C ASP A 468 31.29 -6.79 -13.82
N SER A 469 30.93 -7.92 -13.21
CA SER A 469 29.93 -8.84 -13.74
C SER A 469 28.60 -8.71 -13.00
N PRO A 470 27.55 -8.18 -13.63
CA PRO A 470 26.23 -8.03 -13.02
C PRO A 470 25.39 -9.31 -13.22
N TYR A 471 24.52 -9.59 -12.24
CA TYR A 471 23.66 -10.77 -12.25
C TYR A 471 22.37 -10.51 -11.46
N LEU A 472 21.35 -11.33 -11.72
CA LEU A 472 20.12 -11.40 -10.94
C LEU A 472 20.23 -12.57 -9.98
N ALA A 473 20.05 -12.33 -8.69
CA ALA A 473 19.95 -13.36 -7.66
C ALA A 473 18.47 -13.61 -7.34
N ILE A 474 18.08 -14.87 -7.20
CA ILE A 474 16.72 -15.32 -6.91
C ILE A 474 16.81 -16.33 -5.75
N THR A 475 15.94 -16.19 -4.76
CA THR A 475 15.81 -17.14 -3.64
C THR A 475 14.36 -17.15 -3.12
N LEU A 476 14.04 -18.12 -2.26
CA LEU A 476 12.76 -18.15 -1.54
C LEU A 476 12.74 -17.10 -0.42
N LYS A 477 11.54 -16.55 -0.15
CA LYS A 477 11.29 -15.64 0.98
C LYS A 477 11.53 -16.29 2.35
#